data_AF-A0AAU8N5R0-F1
#
_entry.id   AF-A0AAU8N5R0-F1
#
_cell.length_a   1.000
_cell.length_b   1.000
_cell.length_c   1.000
_cell.angle_alpha   90.00
_cell.angle_beta   90.00
_cell.angle_gamma   90.00
#
_symmetry.space_group_name_H-M   'P 1'
#
loop_
_entity.id
_entity.type
_entity.pdbx_description
1 polymer ?
#
loop_
_entity_poly.entity_id
_entity_poly.type
_entity_poly.pdbx_seq_one_letter_code
_entity_poly.pdbx_strand_id
1 'polypeptide(L)'
;MDIDSGALTPLALPDGATASGYPRPAVDGWVVAHSTPRASGERYTNFDLSGAYLESYGRGTRPSDPSFSIYPPRRLPTLAQAKAEMTDPSDPSALGTATTARYCVTEVTMTGRRAFAPPTIDGAAGSAASCLSDARSSESGAVVLLADADVTRTRIDAFRVMVDASTGERIALEGSADTSELTLTSPTALVSWDSSTGALIGYRAAR
;
A
#
# COMPACT_ATOMS: atom_id res chain seq x y z
N MET A 1 11.31 14.95 9.28
CA MET A 1 12.53 15.72 9.00
C MET A 1 12.17 16.70 7.92
N ASP A 2 12.36 17.98 8.18
CA ASP A 2 12.28 19.02 7.18
C ASP A 2 13.50 18.90 6.25
N ILE A 3 13.26 18.79 4.94
CA ILE A 3 14.32 18.46 3.97
C ILE A 3 15.27 19.64 3.76
N ASP A 4 14.77 20.88 3.87
CA ASP A 4 15.54 22.09 3.58
C ASP A 4 16.42 22.50 4.77
N SER A 5 15.92 22.34 5.99
CA SER A 5 16.61 22.73 7.23
C SER A 5 17.26 21.55 7.96
N GLY A 6 16.87 20.32 7.64
CA GLY A 6 17.28 19.12 8.39
C GLY A 6 16.65 19.01 9.78
N ALA A 7 15.76 19.94 10.16
CA ALA A 7 15.12 19.93 11.47
C ALA A 7 14.25 18.68 11.64
N LEU A 8 14.33 18.05 12.82
CA LEU A 8 13.50 16.91 13.16
C LEU A 8 12.22 17.39 13.85
N THR A 9 11.07 16.95 13.35
CA THR A 9 9.77 17.12 13.99
C THR A 9 9.50 15.90 14.86
N PRO A 10 9.54 16.01 16.21
CA PRO A 10 9.22 14.90 17.08
C PRO A 10 7.72 14.61 17.05
N LEU A 11 7.35 13.34 16.87
CA LEU A 11 5.96 12.88 17.00
C LEU A 11 5.81 12.15 18.33
N ALA A 12 5.19 12.82 19.31
CA ALA A 12 4.98 12.25 20.64
C ALA A 12 3.73 11.37 20.63
N LEU A 13 3.93 10.05 20.61
CA LEU A 13 2.83 9.10 20.71
C LEU A 13 2.16 9.15 22.10
N PRO A 14 0.83 9.00 22.19
CA PRO A 14 0.12 9.05 23.45
C PRO A 14 0.42 7.83 24.34
N ASP A 15 0.28 8.01 25.66
CA ASP A 15 0.20 6.93 26.66
C ASP A 15 1.32 5.89 26.66
N GLY A 16 2.55 6.29 26.32
CA GLY A 16 3.70 5.37 26.25
C GLY A 16 3.58 4.33 25.15
N ALA A 17 2.82 4.64 24.10
CA ALA A 17 2.68 3.79 22.93
C ALA A 17 4.00 3.61 22.18
N THR A 18 4.11 2.46 21.51
CA THR A 18 5.22 2.13 20.62
C THR A 18 4.72 2.18 19.19
N ALA A 19 5.41 2.95 18.34
CA ALA A 19 5.14 2.99 16.91
C ALA A 19 5.22 1.58 16.31
N SER A 20 4.27 1.25 15.44
CA SER A 20 4.27 0.03 14.63
C SER A 20 4.28 0.43 13.15
N GLY A 21 5.14 -0.19 12.35
CA GLY A 21 5.21 0.08 10.91
C GLY A 21 5.72 1.47 10.54
N TYR A 22 5.47 1.85 9.28
CA TYR A 22 5.90 3.13 8.73
C TYR A 22 4.85 4.22 8.94
N PRO A 23 5.24 5.44 9.35
CA PRO A 23 4.31 6.56 9.40
C PRO A 23 3.81 6.87 8.00
N ARG A 24 2.50 7.05 7.86
CA ARG A 24 1.86 7.39 6.60
C ARG A 24 1.82 8.91 6.47
N PRO A 25 2.60 9.51 5.55
CA PRO A 25 2.63 10.95 5.40
C PRO A 25 1.34 11.44 4.70
N ALA A 26 0.92 12.64 5.05
CA ALA A 26 -0.19 13.37 4.46
C ALA A 26 0.26 14.80 4.11
N VAL A 27 -0.47 15.50 3.23
CA VAL A 27 -0.13 16.87 2.80
C VAL A 27 -0.17 17.87 3.95
N ASP A 28 -0.96 17.57 4.96
CA ASP A 28 -1.26 18.39 6.13
C ASP A 28 -0.83 17.71 7.44
N GLY A 29 -0.02 16.65 7.39
CA GLY A 29 0.51 16.00 8.59
C GLY A 29 0.98 14.56 8.43
N TRP A 30 0.81 13.77 9.48
CA TRP A 30 1.25 12.37 9.54
C TRP A 30 0.24 11.50 10.27
N VAL A 31 0.04 10.27 9.78
CA VAL A 31 -0.65 9.21 10.51
C VAL A 31 0.38 8.20 10.99
N VAL A 32 0.44 7.94 12.29
CA VAL A 32 1.36 6.95 12.87
C VAL A 32 0.56 5.78 13.41
N ALA A 33 0.85 4.58 12.92
CA ALA A 33 0.33 3.36 13.53
C ALA A 33 1.12 3.04 14.80
N HIS A 34 0.45 2.62 15.84
CA HIS A 34 1.06 2.33 17.12
C HIS A 34 0.30 1.27 17.90
N SER A 35 1.00 0.64 18.84
CA SER A 35 0.41 -0.26 19.84
C SER A 35 0.53 0.36 21.23
N THR A 36 -0.43 0.08 22.10
CA THR A 36 -0.40 0.51 23.51
C THR A 36 -0.41 -0.72 24.40
N PRO A 37 0.33 -0.74 25.52
CA PRO A 37 0.36 -1.89 26.44
C PRO A 37 -1.01 -2.31 26.98
N ARG A 38 -1.98 -1.40 27.01
CA ARG A 38 -3.30 -1.58 27.64
C ARG A 38 -4.46 -1.81 26.65
N ALA A 39 -4.22 -1.74 25.33
CA ALA A 39 -5.26 -1.96 24.34
C ALA A 39 -4.89 -3.11 23.40
N SER A 40 -5.87 -3.96 23.10
CA SER A 40 -5.75 -4.97 22.05
C SER A 40 -5.90 -4.31 20.67
N GLY A 41 -4.94 -4.57 19.79
CA GLY A 41 -4.98 -4.13 18.39
C GLY A 41 -4.14 -2.89 18.07
N GLU A 42 -3.92 -2.68 16.77
CA GLU A 42 -3.22 -1.51 16.23
C GLU A 42 -4.13 -0.27 16.27
N ARG A 43 -3.55 0.85 16.70
CA ARG A 43 -4.17 2.17 16.73
C ARG A 43 -3.44 3.10 15.77
N TYR A 44 -4.09 4.19 15.40
CA TYR A 44 -3.52 5.22 14.56
C TYR A 44 -3.68 6.58 15.23
N THR A 45 -2.67 7.43 15.09
CA THR A 45 -2.68 8.81 15.59
C THR A 45 -2.35 9.77 14.47
N ASN A 46 -3.14 10.83 14.36
CA ASN A 46 -2.90 11.95 13.46
C ASN A 46 -2.09 13.04 14.16
N PHE A 47 -1.10 13.57 13.45
CA PHE A 47 -0.29 14.72 13.82
C PHE A 47 -0.34 15.75 12.70
N ASP A 48 -0.40 17.04 13.03
CA ASP A 48 -0.22 18.10 12.03
C ASP A 48 1.25 18.23 11.61
N LEU A 49 1.56 19.10 10.64
CA LEU A 49 2.94 19.36 10.16
C LEU A 49 3.92 19.91 11.22
N SER A 50 3.43 20.38 12.37
CA SER A 50 4.30 20.79 13.49
C SER A 50 4.66 19.63 14.42
N GLY A 51 4.02 18.47 14.21
CA GLY A 51 4.12 17.29 15.08
C GLY A 51 3.17 17.35 16.26
N ALA A 52 2.24 18.30 16.28
CA ALA A 52 1.23 18.39 17.33
C ALA A 52 0.22 17.26 17.17
N TYR A 53 -0.08 16.60 18.28
CA TYR A 53 -1.14 15.59 18.36
C TYR A 53 -2.49 16.21 17.98
N LEU A 54 -3.24 15.51 17.12
CA LEU A 54 -4.59 15.90 16.75
C LEU A 54 -5.63 14.93 17.34
N GLU A 55 -5.53 13.65 16.98
CA GLU A 55 -6.48 12.63 17.42
C GLU A 55 -5.91 11.21 17.31
N SER A 56 -6.51 10.28 18.04
CA SER A 56 -6.22 8.83 17.96
C SER A 56 -7.49 8.03 17.73
N TYR A 57 -7.39 7.01 16.88
CA TYR A 57 -8.49 6.12 16.54
C TYR A 57 -8.01 4.68 16.43
N GLY A 58 -8.91 3.73 16.70
CA GLY A 58 -8.65 2.33 16.39
C GLY A 58 -8.74 2.10 14.89
N ARG A 59 -8.14 1.01 14.41
CA ARG A 59 -8.52 0.45 13.12
C ARG A 59 -10.05 0.24 13.11
N GLY A 60 -10.72 0.66 12.03
CA GLY A 60 -12.17 0.46 11.92
C GLY A 60 -12.55 -1.00 12.14
N THR A 61 -13.75 -1.26 12.68
CA THR A 61 -14.31 -2.61 12.81
C THR A 61 -14.42 -3.25 11.43
N ARG A 62 -13.37 -3.99 11.03
CA ARG A 62 -13.44 -4.88 9.88
C ARG A 62 -14.39 -6.02 10.26
N PRO A 63 -15.38 -6.35 9.42
CA PRO A 63 -16.12 -7.59 9.58
C PRO A 63 -15.14 -8.75 9.35
N SER A 64 -14.52 -9.20 10.44
CA SER A 64 -13.84 -10.49 10.63
C SER A 64 -12.80 -11.00 9.62
N ASP A 65 -12.29 -10.22 8.66
CA ASP A 65 -11.14 -10.63 7.83
C ASP A 65 -10.04 -9.57 7.79
N PRO A 66 -8.76 -9.96 7.57
CA PRO A 66 -7.66 -9.02 7.37
C PRO A 66 -7.70 -8.38 5.97
N SER A 67 -8.90 -8.15 5.43
CA SER A 67 -9.15 -7.53 4.13
C SER A 67 -8.96 -6.01 4.18
N PHE A 68 -8.26 -5.43 3.20
CA PHE A 68 -8.03 -3.99 3.10
C PHE A 68 -8.58 -3.42 1.79
N SER A 69 -8.97 -2.15 1.82
CA SER A 69 -9.47 -1.43 0.65
C SER A 69 -8.32 -1.16 -0.33
N ILE A 70 -8.59 -1.35 -1.62
CA ILE A 70 -7.67 -1.08 -2.72
C ILE A 70 -7.96 0.32 -3.22
N TYR A 71 -6.92 1.15 -3.24
CA TYR A 71 -6.98 2.53 -3.68
C TYR A 71 -6.15 2.73 -4.95
N PRO A 72 -6.45 3.76 -5.77
CA PRO A 72 -5.56 4.16 -6.85
C PRO A 72 -4.19 4.57 -6.29
N PRO A 73 -3.13 4.72 -7.10
CA PRO A 73 -1.82 5.13 -6.60
C PRO A 73 -1.95 6.59 -6.21
N ARG A 74 -2.14 6.84 -4.91
CA ARG A 74 -2.43 8.19 -4.42
C ARG A 74 -1.15 9.03 -4.48
N ARG A 75 -1.29 10.27 -4.94
CA ARG A 75 -0.44 11.36 -4.44
C ARG A 75 -0.64 11.48 -2.93
N LEU A 76 0.25 12.18 -2.25
CA LEU A 76 0.18 12.40 -0.81
C LEU A 76 -1.27 12.78 -0.38
N PRO A 77 -1.97 12.00 0.47
CA PRO A 77 -3.38 12.24 0.84
C PRO A 77 -3.50 13.37 1.87
N THR A 78 -4.70 13.89 2.13
CA THR A 78 -4.95 14.66 3.38
C THR A 78 -5.09 13.72 4.57
N LEU A 79 -4.92 14.22 5.80
CA LEU A 79 -5.13 13.46 7.03
C LEU A 79 -6.55 12.88 7.11
N ALA A 80 -7.56 13.64 6.65
CA ALA A 80 -8.94 13.17 6.62
C ALA A 80 -9.12 11.98 5.67
N GLN A 81 -8.50 12.04 4.48
CA GLN A 81 -8.48 10.92 3.53
C GLN A 81 -7.73 9.73 4.11
N ALA A 82 -6.52 9.93 4.63
CA ALA A 82 -5.72 8.87 5.23
C ALA A 82 -6.46 8.18 6.39
N LYS A 83 -7.21 8.93 7.20
CA LYS A 83 -8.07 8.37 8.25
C LYS A 83 -9.19 7.53 7.66
N ALA A 84 -9.98 8.08 6.72
CA ALA A 84 -11.07 7.35 6.07
C ALA A 84 -10.58 6.01 5.51
N GLU A 85 -9.42 6.00 4.87
CA GLU A 85 -8.83 4.78 4.31
C GLU A 85 -8.49 3.70 5.35
N MET A 86 -8.18 4.10 6.58
CA MET A 86 -7.78 3.21 7.66
C MET A 86 -8.96 2.75 8.53
N THR A 87 -10.10 3.46 8.46
CA THR A 87 -11.24 3.25 9.36
C THR A 87 -12.55 2.93 8.66
N ASP A 88 -12.73 3.32 7.40
CA ASP A 88 -13.99 3.21 6.68
C ASP A 88 -13.90 2.19 5.53
N PRO A 89 -14.44 0.97 5.70
CA PRO A 89 -14.48 -0.02 4.63
C PRO A 89 -15.43 0.37 3.48
N SER A 90 -16.25 1.40 3.66
CA SER A 90 -17.17 1.95 2.66
C SER A 90 -16.68 3.25 2.01
N ASP A 91 -15.42 3.62 2.24
CA ASP A 91 -14.81 4.80 1.64
C ASP A 91 -15.03 4.78 0.10
N PRO A 92 -15.77 5.75 -0.46
CA PRO A 92 -16.11 5.77 -1.88
C PRO A 92 -14.90 6.00 -2.79
N SER A 93 -13.76 6.41 -2.22
CA SER A 93 -12.50 6.49 -2.96
C SER A 93 -11.80 5.14 -3.13
N ALA A 94 -12.28 4.08 -2.45
CA ALA A 94 -11.85 2.71 -2.69
C ALA A 94 -12.38 2.22 -4.03
N LEU A 95 -11.49 1.65 -4.84
CA LEU A 95 -11.84 1.02 -6.11
C LEU A 95 -11.98 -0.50 -5.99
N GLY A 96 -11.70 -1.06 -4.82
CA GLY A 96 -11.86 -2.49 -4.55
C GLY A 96 -11.47 -2.87 -3.13
N THR A 97 -11.41 -4.18 -2.90
CA THR A 97 -11.00 -4.80 -1.65
C THR A 97 -10.08 -5.98 -1.94
N ALA A 98 -9.07 -6.16 -1.10
CA ALA A 98 -8.22 -7.35 -1.07
C ALA A 98 -8.53 -8.12 0.21
N THR A 99 -8.83 -9.42 0.12
CA THR A 99 -8.94 -10.33 1.26
C THR A 99 -7.60 -10.97 1.51
N THR A 100 -7.23 -11.12 2.79
CA THR A 100 -5.95 -11.75 3.15
C THR A 100 -6.16 -12.93 4.09
N ALA A 101 -5.25 -13.90 4.04
CA ALA A 101 -5.13 -14.98 5.00
C ALA A 101 -3.66 -15.15 5.37
N ARG A 102 -3.34 -15.16 6.67
CA ARG A 102 -1.94 -15.21 7.17
C ARG A 102 -1.03 -14.16 6.48
N TYR A 103 -1.53 -12.93 6.35
CA TYR A 103 -0.85 -11.78 5.72
C TYR A 103 -0.68 -11.85 4.19
N CYS A 104 -1.14 -12.92 3.54
CA CYS A 104 -1.12 -13.06 2.09
C CYS A 104 -2.46 -12.65 1.50
N VAL A 105 -2.47 -11.87 0.42
CA VAL A 105 -3.65 -11.61 -0.39
C VAL A 105 -4.12 -12.93 -1.01
N THR A 106 -5.37 -13.29 -0.78
CA THR A 106 -6.01 -14.51 -1.30
C THR A 106 -7.09 -14.21 -2.32
N GLU A 107 -7.68 -13.03 -2.28
CA GLU A 107 -8.70 -12.60 -3.22
C GLU A 107 -8.65 -11.09 -3.42
N VAL A 108 -8.92 -10.63 -4.62
CA VAL A 108 -9.07 -9.23 -4.97
C VAL A 108 -10.43 -9.05 -5.64
N THR A 109 -11.20 -8.08 -5.17
CA THR A 109 -12.50 -7.69 -5.73
C THR A 109 -12.48 -6.20 -6.06
N MET A 110 -12.51 -5.86 -7.35
CA MET A 110 -12.61 -4.47 -7.78
C MET A 110 -14.08 -4.08 -8.01
N THR A 111 -14.42 -2.81 -7.78
CA THR A 111 -15.79 -2.29 -7.91
C THR A 111 -16.34 -2.58 -9.31
N GLY A 112 -17.49 -3.25 -9.35
CA GLY A 112 -18.15 -3.64 -10.59
C GLY A 112 -17.48 -4.78 -11.37
N ARG A 113 -16.50 -5.47 -10.78
CA ARG A 113 -15.77 -6.58 -11.40
C ARG A 113 -15.90 -7.87 -10.58
N ARG A 114 -15.61 -8.99 -11.23
CA ARG A 114 -15.58 -10.30 -10.56
C ARG A 114 -14.34 -10.39 -9.67
N ALA A 115 -14.49 -11.05 -8.52
CA ALA A 115 -13.36 -11.40 -7.67
C ALA A 115 -12.38 -12.36 -8.38
N PHE A 116 -11.08 -12.20 -8.13
CA PHE A 116 -10.04 -13.08 -8.63
C PHE A 116 -9.01 -13.41 -7.55
N ALA A 117 -8.36 -14.57 -7.66
CA ALA A 117 -7.21 -14.91 -6.84
C ALA A 117 -5.94 -14.29 -7.45
N PRO A 118 -5.06 -13.67 -6.66
CA PRO A 118 -3.82 -13.13 -7.18
C PRO A 118 -2.89 -14.25 -7.70
N PRO A 119 -2.04 -13.97 -8.69
CA PRO A 119 -1.11 -14.96 -9.23
C PRO A 119 -0.04 -15.33 -8.20
N THR A 120 0.42 -16.59 -8.23
CA THR A 120 1.51 -17.09 -7.39
C THR A 120 2.85 -16.53 -7.84
N ILE A 121 3.63 -15.89 -6.97
CA ILE A 121 5.01 -15.50 -7.28
C ILE A 121 5.96 -16.68 -7.04
N ASP A 122 6.91 -16.89 -7.96
CA ASP A 122 7.91 -17.94 -7.84
C ASP A 122 9.00 -17.51 -6.84
N GLY A 123 9.17 -18.28 -5.77
CA GLY A 123 10.14 -17.97 -4.71
C GLY A 123 9.62 -18.27 -3.30
N ALA A 124 9.98 -19.45 -2.81
CA ALA A 124 9.97 -19.89 -1.40
C ALA A 124 8.66 -19.77 -0.61
N ALA A 125 7.64 -20.55 -0.96
CA ALA A 125 6.49 -20.83 -0.09
C ALA A 125 6.91 -21.08 1.37
N GLY A 126 6.43 -20.25 2.31
CA GLY A 126 6.50 -20.56 3.74
C GLY A 126 6.69 -19.41 4.72
N SER A 127 6.73 -18.14 4.30
CA SER A 127 6.80 -17.00 5.23
C SER A 127 6.00 -15.80 4.71
N ALA A 128 5.72 -14.81 5.57
CA ALA A 128 5.08 -13.56 5.13
C ALA A 128 5.89 -12.78 4.05
N ALA A 129 7.14 -13.18 3.78
CA ALA A 129 7.97 -12.66 2.69
C ALA A 129 7.77 -13.41 1.35
N SER A 130 6.96 -14.47 1.30
CA SER A 130 6.81 -15.33 0.11
C SER A 130 5.49 -15.19 -0.63
N CYS A 131 4.70 -14.16 -0.32
CA CYS A 131 3.40 -13.94 -0.94
C CYS A 131 3.13 -12.46 -1.11
N LEU A 132 2.21 -12.17 -2.02
CA LEU A 132 1.71 -10.81 -2.22
C LEU A 132 0.92 -10.42 -0.97
N SER A 133 1.26 -9.30 -0.36
CA SER A 133 0.71 -8.83 0.92
C SER A 133 0.08 -7.43 0.81
N ASP A 134 0.34 -6.71 -0.27
CA ASP A 134 -0.24 -5.39 -0.56
C ASP A 134 -0.84 -5.35 -1.98
N ALA A 135 -1.85 -4.52 -2.15
CA ALA A 135 -2.59 -4.36 -3.39
C ALA A 135 -3.00 -2.90 -3.60
N ARG A 136 -2.70 -2.38 -4.78
CA ARG A 136 -3.09 -1.03 -5.23
C ARG A 136 -3.71 -1.13 -6.59
N SER A 137 -4.37 -0.08 -7.02
CA SER A 137 -4.95 -0.03 -8.36
C SER A 137 -4.35 1.11 -9.16
N SER A 138 -4.52 1.11 -10.48
CA SER A 138 -4.40 2.31 -11.32
C SER A 138 -5.53 3.31 -11.01
N GLU A 139 -5.42 4.56 -11.46
CA GLU A 139 -6.46 5.59 -11.29
C GLU A 139 -7.86 5.13 -11.76
N SER A 140 -7.93 4.36 -12.84
CA SER A 140 -9.19 3.85 -13.41
C SER A 140 -9.69 2.55 -12.76
N GLY A 141 -8.93 1.96 -11.85
CA GLY A 141 -9.21 0.62 -11.30
C GLY A 141 -9.06 -0.53 -12.31
N ALA A 142 -8.52 -0.28 -13.51
CA ALA A 142 -8.39 -1.31 -14.55
C ALA A 142 -7.20 -2.25 -14.34
N VAL A 143 -6.14 -1.77 -13.68
CA VAL A 143 -4.96 -2.54 -13.33
C VAL A 143 -4.84 -2.62 -11.82
N VAL A 144 -4.49 -3.79 -11.30
CA VAL A 144 -4.11 -3.99 -9.90
C VAL A 144 -2.60 -4.26 -9.83
N LEU A 145 -1.93 -3.57 -8.92
CA LEU A 145 -0.51 -3.65 -8.63
C LEU A 145 -0.36 -4.42 -7.32
N LEU A 146 0.36 -5.53 -7.33
CA LEU A 146 0.50 -6.40 -6.18
C LEU A 146 1.97 -6.43 -5.73
N ALA A 147 2.20 -6.31 -4.43
CA ALA A 147 3.53 -6.25 -3.84
C ALA A 147 3.67 -7.23 -2.68
N ASP A 148 4.88 -7.73 -2.47
CA ASP A 148 5.24 -8.53 -1.29
C ASP A 148 5.80 -7.62 -0.16
N ALA A 149 6.04 -8.23 0.99
CA ALA A 149 6.56 -7.53 2.16
C ALA A 149 7.98 -6.95 1.94
N ASP A 150 8.79 -7.53 1.06
CA ASP A 150 10.15 -7.07 0.84
C ASP A 150 10.16 -5.78 0.01
N VAL A 151 9.36 -5.74 -1.06
CA VAL A 151 9.19 -4.56 -1.91
C VAL A 151 8.55 -3.41 -1.13
N THR A 152 7.47 -3.68 -0.39
CA THR A 152 6.76 -2.64 0.37
C THR A 152 7.60 -2.04 1.50
N ARG A 153 8.56 -2.78 2.06
CA ARG A 153 9.50 -2.25 3.07
C ARG A 153 10.54 -1.30 2.49
N THR A 154 10.88 -1.46 1.22
CA THR A 154 11.95 -0.66 0.59
C THR A 154 11.40 0.60 -0.06
N ARG A 155 10.25 0.51 -0.75
CA ARG A 155 9.66 1.63 -1.48
C ARG A 155 8.15 1.57 -1.49
N ILE A 156 7.51 2.71 -1.25
CA ILE A 156 6.05 2.79 -1.25
C ILE A 156 5.48 2.67 -2.66
N ASP A 157 6.18 3.12 -3.70
CA ASP A 157 5.73 3.14 -5.09
C ASP A 157 6.14 1.89 -5.90
N ALA A 158 6.71 0.91 -5.22
CA ALA A 158 7.20 -0.32 -5.83
C ALA A 158 6.23 -1.49 -5.67
N PHE A 159 6.25 -2.41 -6.63
CA PHE A 159 5.43 -3.63 -6.62
C PHE A 159 6.07 -4.75 -7.47
N ARG A 160 5.50 -5.96 -7.39
CA ARG A 160 6.01 -7.17 -8.08
C ARG A 160 5.23 -7.50 -9.35
N VAL A 161 3.90 -7.43 -9.30
CA VAL A 161 3.05 -7.95 -10.37
C VAL A 161 1.98 -6.92 -10.74
N MET A 162 1.71 -6.77 -12.03
CA MET A 162 0.50 -6.14 -12.53
C MET A 162 -0.49 -7.20 -12.99
N VAL A 163 -1.77 -7.00 -12.69
CA VAL A 163 -2.84 -7.85 -13.19
C VAL A 163 -3.98 -7.02 -13.76
N ASP A 164 -4.66 -7.57 -14.77
CA ASP A 164 -5.92 -7.02 -15.27
C ASP A 164 -7.01 -7.22 -14.21
N ALA A 165 -7.68 -6.14 -13.81
CA ALA A 165 -8.65 -6.16 -12.73
C ALA A 165 -9.94 -6.94 -13.06
N SER A 166 -10.22 -7.22 -14.34
CA SER A 166 -11.38 -8.01 -14.78
C SER A 166 -11.09 -9.51 -14.81
N THR A 167 -9.87 -9.91 -15.14
CA THR A 167 -9.51 -11.33 -15.33
C THR A 167 -8.64 -11.88 -14.21
N GLY A 168 -7.88 -11.03 -13.52
CA GLY A 168 -6.83 -11.43 -12.58
C GLY A 168 -5.56 -11.95 -13.28
N GLU A 169 -5.52 -11.91 -14.61
CA GLU A 169 -4.37 -12.38 -15.38
C GLU A 169 -3.22 -11.39 -15.31
N ARG A 170 -1.99 -11.92 -15.32
CA ARG A 170 -0.78 -11.11 -15.33
C ARG A 170 -0.70 -10.28 -16.60
N ILE A 171 -0.41 -9.00 -16.43
CA ILE A 171 -0.02 -8.13 -17.53
C ILE A 171 1.50 -8.22 -17.65
N ALA A 172 1.96 -8.92 -18.70
CA ALA A 172 3.39 -9.01 -19.00
C ALA A 172 3.94 -7.63 -19.39
N LEU A 173 5.13 -7.31 -18.89
CA LEU A 173 5.90 -6.15 -19.34
C LEU A 173 6.99 -6.66 -20.28
N GLU A 174 6.80 -6.44 -21.58
CA GLU A 174 7.80 -6.82 -22.57
C GLU A 174 9.17 -6.21 -22.22
N GLY A 175 10.19 -7.08 -22.12
CA GLY A 175 11.55 -6.73 -21.76
C GLY A 175 11.84 -6.70 -20.26
N SER A 176 10.84 -6.69 -19.38
CA SER A 176 11.04 -6.80 -17.93
C SER A 176 11.23 -8.26 -17.53
N ALA A 177 12.21 -8.55 -16.67
CA ALA A 177 12.27 -9.86 -16.03
C ALA A 177 11.05 -10.05 -15.12
N ASP A 178 10.45 -11.23 -15.08
CA ASP A 178 9.25 -11.53 -14.28
C ASP A 178 9.44 -11.35 -12.75
N THR A 179 10.68 -11.11 -12.32
CA THR A 179 11.07 -10.96 -10.91
C THR A 179 11.51 -9.55 -10.53
N SER A 180 11.56 -8.59 -11.47
CA SER A 180 12.06 -7.25 -11.20
C SER A 180 11.06 -6.41 -10.39
N GLU A 181 11.61 -5.55 -9.52
CA GLU A 181 10.84 -4.51 -8.85
C GLU A 181 10.32 -3.52 -9.91
N LEU A 182 9.04 -3.19 -9.83
CA LEU A 182 8.35 -2.26 -10.71
C LEU A 182 8.01 -1.00 -9.92
N THR A 183 8.45 0.17 -10.37
CA THR A 183 8.24 1.45 -9.67
C THR A 183 7.36 2.38 -10.49
N LEU A 184 6.26 2.89 -9.91
CA LEU A 184 5.47 3.96 -10.50
C LEU A 184 6.15 5.32 -10.29
N THR A 185 6.65 5.92 -11.37
CA THR A 185 7.24 7.28 -11.31
C THR A 185 6.20 8.38 -11.55
N SER A 186 5.04 8.02 -12.11
CA SER A 186 3.85 8.88 -12.22
C SER A 186 2.59 8.01 -12.37
N PRO A 187 1.37 8.58 -12.32
CA PRO A 187 0.14 7.81 -12.54
C PRO A 187 0.06 7.08 -13.89
N THR A 188 0.92 7.42 -14.85
CA THR A 188 0.92 6.84 -16.22
C THR A 188 2.27 6.28 -16.64
N ALA A 189 3.28 6.32 -15.77
CA ALA A 189 4.65 5.93 -16.10
C ALA A 189 5.20 4.99 -15.04
N LEU A 190 5.74 3.89 -15.52
CA LEU A 190 6.35 2.84 -14.74
C LEU A 190 7.79 2.64 -15.21
N VAL A 191 8.67 2.33 -14.28
CA VAL A 191 10.05 1.97 -14.56
C VAL A 191 10.37 0.65 -13.88
N SER A 192 11.04 -0.24 -14.60
CA SER A 192 11.63 -1.47 -14.09
C SER A 192 13.13 -1.50 -14.39
N TRP A 193 13.86 -2.31 -13.63
CA TRP A 193 15.27 -2.58 -13.85
C TRP A 193 15.47 -4.08 -14.08
N ASP A 194 16.03 -4.43 -15.24
CA ASP A 194 16.47 -5.79 -15.51
C ASP A 194 17.89 -5.99 -14.95
N SER A 195 17.96 -6.72 -13.83
CA SER A 195 19.21 -7.03 -13.15
C SER A 195 20.20 -7.85 -13.97
N SER A 196 19.71 -8.64 -14.93
CA SER A 196 20.54 -9.54 -15.74
C SER A 196 21.24 -8.82 -16.89
N THR A 197 20.63 -7.76 -17.41
CA THR A 197 21.18 -6.94 -18.51
C THR A 197 21.64 -5.56 -18.07
N GLY A 198 21.25 -5.12 -16.87
CA GLY A 198 21.48 -3.76 -16.37
C GLY A 198 20.58 -2.70 -17.01
N ALA A 199 19.59 -3.11 -17.83
CA ALA A 199 18.75 -2.18 -18.58
C ALA A 199 17.65 -1.55 -17.71
N LEU A 200 17.39 -0.26 -17.96
CA LEU A 200 16.22 0.45 -17.43
C LEU A 200 15.09 0.35 -18.45
N ILE A 201 13.92 -0.14 -18.01
CA ILE A 201 12.76 -0.36 -18.87
C ILE A 201 11.65 0.57 -18.42
N GLY A 202 11.33 1.56 -19.25
CA GLY A 202 10.24 2.48 -19.00
C GLY A 202 8.98 2.07 -19.76
N TYR A 203 7.86 1.92 -19.06
CA TYR A 203 6.54 1.76 -19.65
C TYR A 203 5.70 3.02 -19.45
N ARG A 204 5.00 3.43 -20.51
CA ARG A 204 3.99 4.48 -20.45
C ARG A 204 2.69 3.91 -20.99
N ALA A 205 1.62 3.97 -20.19
CA ALA A 205 0.30 3.55 -20.66
C ALA A 205 -0.08 4.37 -21.90
N ALA A 206 -0.44 3.69 -23.00
CA ALA A 206 -1.05 4.34 -24.15
C ALA A 206 -2.40 4.93 -23.70
N ARG A 207 -2.62 6.22 -24.00
CA ARG A 207 -3.82 6.95 -23.61
C ARG A 207 -5.08 6.33 -24.21
#